data_AF-A0A2P4ZES4-F1
#
_entry.id   AF-A0A2P4ZES4-F1
#
_cell.length_a   1.000
_cell.length_b   1.000
_cell.length_c   1.000
_cell.angle_alpha   90.00
_cell.angle_beta   90.00
_cell.angle_gamma   90.00
#
_symmetry.space_group_name_H-M   'P 1'
#
loop_
_entity.id
_entity.type
_entity.pdbx_description
1 polymer ?
#
loop_
_entity_poly.entity_id
_entity_poly.type
_entity_poly.pdbx_seq_one_letter_code
_entity_poly.pdbx_strand_id
1 'polypeptide(L)'
;MKSSSFLLNIAALCGAANAFWGQMAAEPKHEDEGGVYQWVHLTDYNTGSKYSTQLPGGFDGCAAPFACYPVFREDSGGSYNFHSKVWRSTDGCHHIDFQGGLDAHEGWCCGSLPCDFSA
;
A
#
# COMPACT_ATOMS: atom_id res chain seq x y z
N MET A 1 -7.34 58.38 -5.67
CA MET A 1 -8.44 57.46 -6.05
C MET A 1 -7.85 56.12 -6.46
N LYS A 2 -8.31 55.07 -5.77
CA LYS A 2 -8.44 53.65 -6.14
C LYS A 2 -7.28 52.94 -6.87
N SER A 3 -6.48 52.29 -6.03
CA SER A 3 -6.05 50.88 -6.08
C SER A 3 -6.60 50.02 -7.23
N SER A 4 -5.71 49.23 -7.83
CA SER A 4 -6.05 47.89 -8.31
C SER A 4 -4.84 46.97 -8.15
N SER A 5 -4.84 46.26 -7.03
CA SER A 5 -3.96 45.14 -6.73
C SER A 5 -4.25 43.98 -7.68
N PHE A 6 -3.27 43.57 -8.48
CA PHE A 6 -3.29 42.28 -9.17
C PHE A 6 -3.04 41.18 -8.13
N LEU A 7 -4.10 40.48 -7.73
CA LEU A 7 -4.03 39.23 -6.97
C LEU A 7 -3.52 38.13 -7.90
N LEU A 8 -2.22 37.80 -7.80
CA LEU A 8 -1.66 36.57 -8.33
C LEU A 8 -2.10 35.41 -7.45
N ASN A 9 -3.28 34.86 -7.75
CA ASN A 9 -3.68 33.53 -7.29
C ASN A 9 -2.89 32.49 -8.11
N ILE A 10 -1.68 32.19 -7.68
CA ILE A 10 -0.99 30.98 -8.13
C ILE A 10 -1.68 29.83 -7.41
N ALA A 11 -2.40 29.02 -8.19
CA ALA A 11 -2.99 27.78 -7.75
C ALA A 11 -1.90 26.90 -7.10
N ALA A 12 -1.96 26.76 -5.78
CA ALA A 12 -1.24 25.71 -5.07
C ALA A 12 -1.92 24.37 -5.40
N LEU A 13 -1.62 23.83 -6.59
CA LEU A 13 -1.83 22.43 -6.93
C LEU A 13 -0.49 21.69 -6.88
N CYS A 14 0.21 21.82 -5.75
CA CYS A 14 1.08 20.72 -5.34
C CYS A 14 0.16 19.70 -4.68
N GLY A 15 -0.57 18.94 -5.51
CA GLY A 15 -1.16 17.69 -5.03
C GLY A 15 -0.03 16.89 -4.43
N ALA A 16 -0.24 16.31 -3.24
CA ALA A 16 0.68 15.34 -2.69
C ALA A 16 0.99 14.35 -3.81
N ALA A 17 2.23 14.32 -4.27
CA ALA A 17 2.65 13.23 -5.14
C ALA A 17 2.52 12.00 -4.25
N ASN A 18 1.48 11.20 -4.46
CA ASN A 18 1.39 9.90 -3.81
C ASN A 18 2.66 9.17 -4.23
N ALA A 19 3.54 8.92 -3.27
CA ALA A 19 4.84 8.32 -3.54
C ALA A 19 4.68 6.88 -4.04
N PHE A 20 3.55 6.26 -3.71
CA PHE A 20 3.10 5.02 -4.30
C PHE A 20 1.80 5.22 -5.07
N TRP A 21 1.76 4.75 -6.31
CA TRP A 21 0.52 4.51 -7.05
C TRP A 21 0.63 3.15 -7.70
N GLY A 22 -0.31 2.26 -7.38
CA GLY A 22 -0.12 0.87 -7.72
C GLY A 22 -1.29 -0.03 -7.37
N GLN A 23 -1.00 -1.32 -7.39
CA GLN A 23 -1.96 -2.38 -7.12
C GLN A 23 -1.54 -3.22 -5.95
N MET A 24 -2.51 -3.54 -5.09
CA MET A 24 -2.42 -4.63 -4.13
C MET A 24 -3.11 -5.86 -4.71
N ALA A 25 -2.42 -6.99 -4.68
CA ALA A 25 -2.96 -8.29 -5.07
C ALA A 25 -2.65 -9.32 -4.00
N ALA A 26 -3.48 -10.35 -3.88
CA ALA A 26 -3.19 -11.49 -3.03
C ALA A 26 -3.50 -12.78 -3.77
N GLU A 27 -2.65 -13.79 -3.57
CA GLU A 27 -2.87 -15.13 -4.08
C GLU A 27 -3.97 -15.86 -3.29
N PRO A 28 -4.45 -17.02 -3.78
CA PRO A 28 -5.18 -17.96 -2.95
C PRO A 28 -4.38 -18.29 -1.68
N LYS A 29 -5.10 -18.64 -0.60
CA LYS A 29 -4.43 -19.15 0.61
C LYS A 29 -3.79 -20.50 0.32
N HIS A 30 -2.59 -20.67 0.85
CA HIS A 30 -1.82 -21.90 0.81
C HIS A 30 -1.75 -22.49 2.23
N GLU A 31 -1.56 -23.79 2.33
CA GLU A 31 -1.40 -24.50 3.59
C GLU A 31 -0.16 -25.39 3.51
N ASP A 32 0.71 -25.28 4.51
CA ASP A 32 1.87 -26.16 4.70
C ASP A 32 2.02 -26.57 6.17
N GLU A 33 3.12 -27.24 6.52
CA GLU A 33 3.39 -27.68 7.89
C GLU A 33 3.48 -26.52 8.91
N GLY A 34 3.77 -25.29 8.44
CA GLY A 34 3.81 -24.06 9.24
C GLY A 34 2.45 -23.37 9.39
N GLY A 35 1.41 -23.87 8.72
CA GLY A 35 0.04 -23.38 8.80
C GLY A 35 -0.45 -22.72 7.51
N VAL A 36 -1.54 -21.96 7.63
CA VAL A 36 -2.15 -21.28 6.49
C VAL A 36 -1.45 -19.94 6.27
N TYR A 37 -1.10 -19.63 5.02
CA TYR A 37 -0.53 -18.35 4.63
C TYR A 37 -1.10 -17.83 3.31
N GLN A 38 -0.83 -16.57 3.00
CA GLN A 38 -1.20 -15.93 1.74
C GLN A 38 -0.05 -15.06 1.24
N TRP A 39 0.31 -15.19 -0.03
CA TRP A 39 1.23 -14.23 -0.67
C TRP A 39 0.47 -12.96 -1.03
N VAL A 40 1.03 -11.82 -0.65
CA VAL A 40 0.54 -10.48 -1.00
C VAL A 40 1.59 -9.80 -1.86
N HIS A 41 1.14 -9.18 -2.93
CA HIS A 41 1.95 -8.54 -3.94
C HIS A 41 1.55 -7.07 -4.09
N LEU A 42 2.55 -6.19 -4.17
CA LEU A 42 2.40 -4.79 -4.54
C LEU A 42 3.07 -4.59 -5.90
N THR A 43 2.39 -3.91 -6.82
CA THR A 43 2.99 -3.42 -8.06
C THR A 43 2.92 -1.90 -8.04
N ASP A 44 4.08 -1.24 -7.99
CA ASP A 44 4.18 0.21 -8.14
C ASP A 44 4.20 0.55 -9.63
N TYR A 45 3.16 1.23 -10.10
CA TYR A 45 3.03 1.62 -11.50
C TYR A 45 3.93 2.81 -11.87
N ASN A 46 4.40 3.60 -10.89
CA ASN A 46 5.31 4.72 -11.15
C ASN A 46 6.70 4.23 -11.57
N THR A 47 7.20 3.21 -10.89
CA THR A 47 8.56 2.66 -11.11
C THR A 47 8.56 1.36 -11.90
N GLY A 48 7.43 0.65 -11.95
CA GLY A 48 7.35 -0.73 -12.43
C GLY A 48 7.87 -1.76 -11.44
N SER A 49 8.26 -1.35 -10.22
CA SER A 49 8.75 -2.26 -9.20
C SER A 49 7.64 -3.14 -8.63
N LYS A 50 8.01 -4.36 -8.26
CA LYS A 50 7.12 -5.35 -7.66
C LYS A 50 7.67 -5.79 -6.33
N TYR A 51 6.79 -5.90 -5.34
CA TYR A 51 7.15 -6.33 -4.00
C TYR A 51 6.24 -7.44 -3.52
N SER A 52 6.77 -8.40 -2.80
CA SER A 52 5.98 -9.49 -2.22
C SER A 52 6.28 -9.72 -0.75
N THR A 53 5.29 -10.26 -0.05
CA THR A 53 5.45 -10.77 1.31
C THR A 53 4.47 -11.91 1.58
N GLN A 54 4.79 -12.72 2.57
CA GLN A 54 3.92 -13.79 3.07
C GLN A 54 3.19 -13.32 4.33
N LEU A 55 1.86 -13.40 4.34
CA LEU A 55 1.03 -13.12 5.50
C LEU A 55 0.50 -14.42 6.13
N PRO A 56 0.90 -14.75 7.37
CA PRO A 56 0.28 -15.84 8.13
C PRO A 56 -1.23 -15.59 8.31
N GLY A 57 -2.06 -16.57 7.93
CA GLY A 57 -3.52 -16.46 7.91
C GLY A 57 -4.11 -15.57 6.79
N GLY A 58 -3.25 -14.91 6.01
CA GLY A 58 -3.63 -13.92 5.01
C GLY A 58 -4.23 -12.65 5.61
N PHE A 59 -4.91 -11.84 4.79
CA PHE A 59 -5.58 -10.62 5.29
C PHE A 59 -6.63 -10.90 6.37
N ASP A 60 -7.23 -12.11 6.39
CA ASP A 60 -8.16 -12.51 7.45
C ASP A 60 -7.44 -12.78 8.79
N GLY A 61 -6.16 -13.17 8.75
CA GLY A 61 -5.30 -13.26 9.94
C GLY A 61 -4.82 -11.89 10.43
N CYS A 62 -4.76 -10.92 9.51
CA CYS A 62 -4.40 -9.52 9.78
C CYS A 62 -5.66 -8.65 9.88
N ALA A 63 -6.70 -9.09 10.58
CA ALA A 63 -7.97 -8.35 10.68
C ALA A 63 -8.10 -7.56 11.99
N ALA A 64 -8.77 -6.40 11.93
CA ALA A 64 -9.00 -5.54 13.09
C ALA A 64 -9.58 -6.31 14.29
N PRO A 65 -9.08 -6.08 15.52
CA PRO A 65 -8.18 -5.01 15.95
C PRO A 65 -6.68 -5.29 15.74
N PHE A 66 -6.33 -6.39 15.08
CA PHE A 66 -4.95 -6.80 14.88
C PHE A 66 -4.42 -6.33 13.52
N ALA A 67 -3.14 -5.98 13.49
CA ALA A 67 -2.39 -5.69 12.28
C ALA A 67 -1.18 -6.61 12.21
N CYS A 68 -0.79 -6.97 10.99
CA CYS A 68 0.46 -7.67 10.72
C CYS A 68 1.55 -6.67 10.35
N TYR A 69 2.79 -7.01 10.66
CA TYR A 69 3.95 -6.16 10.39
C TYR A 69 4.95 -6.84 9.46
N PRO A 70 4.56 -7.15 8.20
CA PRO A 70 5.43 -7.87 7.29
C PRO A 70 6.55 -6.98 6.75
N VAL A 71 7.59 -7.62 6.24
CA VAL A 71 8.60 -6.99 5.38
C VAL A 71 8.26 -7.34 3.94
N PHE A 72 8.04 -6.32 3.11
CA PHE A 72 7.92 -6.49 1.67
C PHE A 72 9.31 -6.50 1.04
N ARG A 73 9.53 -7.44 0.12
CA ARG A 73 10.79 -7.63 -0.61
C ARG A 73 10.57 -7.35 -2.08
N GLU A 74 11.49 -6.61 -2.70
CA GLU A 74 11.46 -6.36 -4.14
C GLU A 74 11.77 -7.61 -4.96
N ASP A 75 10.93 -7.89 -5.95
CA ASP A 75 11.03 -9.01 -6.88
C ASP A 75 11.51 -8.58 -8.28
N SER A 76 11.39 -7.29 -8.63
CA SER A 76 11.68 -6.72 -9.95
C SER A 76 13.19 -6.55 -10.26
N GLY A 77 14.06 -7.20 -9.49
CA GLY A 77 15.50 -7.25 -9.74
C GLY A 77 16.36 -6.33 -8.86
N GLY A 78 15.75 -5.52 -8.00
CA GLY A 78 16.48 -4.82 -6.93
C GLY A 78 16.56 -5.64 -5.63
N SER A 79 17.19 -5.05 -4.61
CA SER A 79 17.36 -5.65 -3.28
C SER A 79 16.72 -4.82 -2.19
N TYR A 80 15.72 -3.99 -2.54
CA TYR A 80 15.05 -3.13 -1.58
C TYR A 80 14.01 -3.93 -0.79
N ASN A 81 14.04 -3.76 0.53
CA ASN A 81 13.04 -4.30 1.44
C ASN A 81 12.54 -3.15 2.33
N PHE A 82 11.26 -3.19 2.68
CA PHE A 82 10.69 -2.22 3.62
C PHE A 82 9.75 -2.90 4.61
N HIS A 83 9.75 -2.38 5.83
CA HIS A 83 8.76 -2.74 6.84
C HIS A 83 7.42 -2.11 6.48
N SER A 84 6.33 -2.78 6.81
CA SER A 84 5.00 -2.22 6.64
C SER A 84 4.08 -2.68 7.77
N LYS A 85 2.93 -2.03 7.90
CA LYS A 85 1.83 -2.49 8.72
C LYS A 85 0.63 -2.70 7.82
N VAL A 86 0.08 -3.92 7.80
CA VAL A 86 -1.08 -4.27 6.98
C VAL A 86 -2.23 -4.78 7.82
N TRP A 87 -3.45 -4.43 7.45
CA TRP A 87 -4.63 -4.97 8.09
C TRP A 87 -5.85 -4.94 7.17
N ARG A 88 -6.81 -5.81 7.45
CA ARG A 88 -8.15 -5.76 6.88
C ARG A 88 -9.11 -5.13 7.89
N SER A 89 -9.71 -4.01 7.50
CA SER A 89 -10.73 -3.33 8.30
C SER A 89 -12.10 -4.01 8.16
N THR A 90 -13.00 -3.73 9.10
CA THR A 90 -14.32 -4.38 9.18
C THR A 90 -15.28 -3.98 8.06
N ASP A 91 -15.02 -2.87 7.38
CA ASP A 91 -15.68 -2.43 6.15
C ASP A 91 -15.16 -3.17 4.89
N GLY A 92 -14.22 -4.08 5.06
CA GLY A 92 -13.69 -4.92 3.98
C GLY A 92 -12.59 -4.25 3.16
N CYS A 93 -11.97 -3.18 3.67
CA CYS A 93 -10.81 -2.56 3.05
C CYS A 93 -9.50 -3.22 3.51
N HIS A 94 -8.54 -3.29 2.59
CA HIS A 94 -7.17 -3.74 2.84
C HIS A 94 -6.31 -2.50 2.95
N HIS A 95 -5.70 -2.31 4.11
CA HIS A 95 -4.84 -1.18 4.42
C HIS A 95 -3.38 -1.60 4.43
N ILE A 96 -2.51 -0.66 4.06
CA ILE A 96 -1.07 -0.72 4.23
C ILE A 96 -0.57 0.64 4.70
N ASP A 97 0.28 0.64 5.71
CA ASP A 97 1.14 1.74 6.09
C ASP A 97 2.57 1.31 5.76
N PHE A 98 3.24 2.05 4.87
CA PHE A 98 4.58 1.70 4.37
C PHE A 98 5.69 1.98 5.38
N GLN A 99 5.38 2.55 6.56
CA GLN A 99 6.32 2.79 7.67
C GLN A 99 7.59 3.53 7.23
N GLY A 100 7.45 4.47 6.27
CA GLY A 100 8.56 5.23 5.68
C GLY A 100 9.24 4.56 4.48
N GLY A 101 8.79 3.36 4.09
CA GLY A 101 9.17 2.72 2.83
C GLY A 101 8.57 3.44 1.63
N LEU A 102 9.31 3.45 0.52
CA LEU A 102 8.91 4.08 -0.75
C LEU A 102 8.52 5.57 -0.66
N ASP A 103 8.87 6.26 0.43
CA ASP A 103 8.38 7.61 0.76
C ASP A 103 6.84 7.72 0.81
N ALA A 104 6.16 6.57 0.96
CA ALA A 104 4.71 6.45 1.01
C ALA A 104 4.23 6.36 2.47
N HIS A 105 2.98 6.79 2.71
CA HIS A 105 2.36 6.73 4.03
C HIS A 105 1.34 5.61 4.14
N GLU A 106 0.06 5.93 4.31
CA GLU A 106 -1.02 4.96 4.40
C GLU A 106 -1.79 4.94 3.08
N GLY A 107 -2.05 3.74 2.57
CA GLY A 107 -2.92 3.50 1.43
C GLY A 107 -3.90 2.38 1.73
N TRP A 108 -5.02 2.39 1.02
CA TRP A 108 -6.03 1.35 1.14
C TRP A 108 -6.82 1.15 -0.15
N CYS A 109 -7.35 -0.05 -0.32
CA CYS A 109 -8.39 -0.32 -1.31
C CYS A 109 -9.41 -1.32 -0.76
N CYS A 110 -10.65 -1.22 -1.25
CA CYS A 110 -11.78 -1.94 -0.68
C CYS A 110 -12.34 -2.99 -1.64
N GLY A 111 -12.89 -4.05 -1.07
CA GLY A 111 -13.54 -5.13 -1.81
C GLY A 111 -12.58 -6.26 -2.17
N SER A 112 -12.71 -6.77 -3.39
CA SER A 112 -11.90 -7.90 -3.88
C SER A 112 -10.52 -7.43 -4.32
N LEU A 113 -9.50 -8.21 -3.97
CA LEU A 113 -8.18 -8.10 -4.58
C LEU A 113 -8.17 -8.83 -5.93
N PRO A 114 -7.39 -8.35 -6.93
CA PRO A 114 -6.54 -7.17 -6.86
C PRO A 114 -7.32 -5.85 -6.86
N CYS A 115 -6.79 -4.84 -6.19
CA CYS A 115 -7.33 -3.48 -6.22
C CYS A 115 -6.22 -2.42 -6.27
N ASP A 116 -6.49 -1.34 -7.00
CA ASP A 116 -5.56 -0.22 -7.16
C ASP A 116 -5.75 0.80 -6.02
N PHE A 117 -4.64 1.42 -5.59
CA PHE A 117 -4.63 2.44 -4.56
C PHE A 117 -3.46 3.42 -4.74
N SER A 118 -3.48 4.47 -3.94
CA SER A 118 -2.39 5.44 -3.83
C SER A 118 -2.04 5.67 -2.36
N ALA A 119 -0.76 5.94 -2.07
CA ALA A 119 -0.23 6.19 -0.72
C ALA A 119 0.96 7.14 -0.73
#